data_AF-A0A936SP41-F1
#
_entry.id   AF-A0A936SP41-F1
#
_cell.length_a   1.000
_cell.length_b   1.000
_cell.length_c   1.000
_cell.angle_alpha   90.00
_cell.angle_beta   90.00
_cell.angle_gamma   90.00
#
_symmetry.space_group_name_H-M   'P 1'
#
loop_
_entity.id
_entity.type
_entity.pdbx_description
1 polymer ?
#
loop_
_entity_poly.entity_id
_entity_poly.type
_entity_poly.pdbx_seq_one_letter_code
_entity_poly.pdbx_strand_id
1 'polypeptide(L)' 'MNKRYSGSTVASYTFTGRGWGHGVGMCQFGAFGLAKMGVKYDEIIKHYYTGVELTRSY' A
#
# COMPACT_ATOMS: atom_id res chain seq x y z
N MET A 1 -19.95 -0.22 -4.56
CA MET A 1 -20.59 1.06 -4.22
C MET A 1 -22.05 0.77 -3.95
N ASN A 2 -22.49 1.01 -2.73
CA ASN A 2 -23.87 0.70 -2.32
C ASN A 2 -24.65 2.00 -2.17
N LYS A 3 -25.85 2.07 -2.76
CA LYS A 3 -26.76 3.22 -2.65
C LYS A 3 -27.83 2.89 -1.62
N ARG A 4 -28.04 3.78 -0.64
CA ARG A 4 -29.21 3.72 0.25
C ARG A 4 -30.20 4.81 -0.14
N TYR A 5 -31.49 4.47 -0.11
CA TYR A 5 -32.58 5.40 -0.33
C TYR A 5 -33.36 5.64 0.96
N SER A 6 -33.98 6.80 1.07
CA SER A 6 -35.03 7.12 2.04
C SER A 6 -36.22 7.63 1.26
N GLY A 7 -37.25 6.79 1.10
CA GLY A 7 -38.32 7.05 0.13
C GLY A 7 -37.79 7.09 -1.31
N SER A 8 -38.16 8.12 -2.07
CA SER A 8 -37.72 8.34 -3.45
C SER A 8 -36.36 9.06 -3.58
N THR A 9 -35.73 9.44 -2.46
CA THR A 9 -34.49 10.22 -2.46
C THR A 9 -33.30 9.37 -2.04
N VAL A 10 -32.15 9.54 -2.72
CA VAL A 10 -30.90 8.89 -2.29
C VAL A 10 -30.44 9.49 -0.98
N ALA A 11 -30.28 8.65 0.04
CA ALA A 11 -29.85 9.05 1.38
C ALA A 11 -28.33 9.02 1.53
N SER A 12 -27.65 8.00 0.99
CA SER A 12 -26.19 7.90 1.08
C SER A 12 -25.58 6.99 0.02
N TYR A 13 -24.28 7.21 -0.19
CA TYR A 13 -23.40 6.36 -0.98
C TYR A 13 -22.30 5.80 -0.08
N THR A 14 -22.08 4.49 -0.16
CA THR A 14 -20.96 3.84 0.54
C THR A 14 -19.98 3.30 -0.49
N PHE A 15 -18.72 3.73 -0.36
CA PHE A 15 -17.59 3.22 -1.11
C PHE A 15 -16.73 2.37 -0.19
N THR A 16 -16.36 1.19 -0.66
CA THR A 16 -15.45 0.28 0.03
C THR A 16 -14.20 0.15 -0.82
N GLY A 17 -13.06 0.50 -0.23
CA GLY A 17 -11.74 0.44 -0.88
C GLY A 17 -10.73 -0.27 0.03
N ARG A 18 -9.53 -0.54 -0.50
CA ARG A 18 -8.41 -1.10 0.24
C ARG A 18 -7.11 -0.43 -0.19
N GLY A 19 -6.11 -0.46 0.68
CA GLY A 19 -4.84 0.22 0.48
C GLY A 19 -4.91 1.71 0.81
N TRP A 20 -3.73 2.32 0.96
CA TRP A 20 -3.58 3.74 1.23
C TRP A 20 -2.36 4.26 0.48
N GLY A 21 -2.57 5.06 -0.57
CA GLY A 21 -1.53 5.55 -1.49
C GLY A 21 -1.73 5.09 -2.93
N HIS A 22 -0.80 5.47 -3.81
CA HIS A 22 -0.88 5.22 -5.27
C HIS A 22 -0.49 3.79 -5.67
N GLY A 23 0.01 2.97 -4.74
CA GLY A 23 0.26 1.53 -4.97
C GLY A 23 1.45 1.20 -5.88
N VAL A 24 2.41 2.12 -6.04
CA VAL A 24 3.62 1.91 -6.86
C VAL A 24 4.86 1.94 -5.97
N GLY A 25 5.79 1.01 -6.20
CA GLY A 25 7.02 0.89 -5.42
C GLY A 25 6.79 0.24 -4.06
N MET A 26 7.31 0.85 -3.00
CA MET A 26 7.32 0.26 -1.66
C MET A 26 6.03 0.48 -0.87
N CYS A 27 5.41 -0.60 -0.42
CA CYS A 27 4.39 -0.55 0.64
C CYS A 27 5.05 -0.39 2.01
N GLN A 28 4.87 0.77 2.65
CA GLN A 28 5.51 1.09 3.94
C GLN A 28 5.15 0.08 5.05
N PHE A 29 3.88 -0.28 5.19
CA PHE A 29 3.44 -1.29 6.17
C PHE A 29 3.96 -2.69 5.84
N GLY A 30 4.09 -3.02 4.56
CA GLY A 30 4.69 -4.29 4.13
C GLY A 30 6.19 -4.35 4.45
N ALA A 31 6.93 -3.27 4.19
CA ALA A 31 8.33 -3.13 4.58
C ALA A 31 8.52 -3.24 6.10
N PHE A 32 7.65 -2.61 6.89
CA PHE A 32 7.66 -2.77 8.35
C PHE A 32 7.42 -4.22 8.79
N GLY A 33 6.46 -4.93 8.16
CA GLY A 33 6.21 -6.34 8.42
C GLY A 33 7.42 -7.23 8.09
N LEU A 34 8.06 -7.00 6.94
CA LEU A 34 9.30 -7.69 6.55
C LEU A 34 10.43 -7.45 7.56
N ALA A 35 10.62 -6.20 8.00
CA ALA A 35 11.61 -5.87 9.01
C ALA A 35 11.31 -6.55 10.36
N LYS A 36 10.03 -6.66 10.76
CA LYS A 36 9.62 -7.41 11.96
C LYS A 36 9.89 -8.91 11.85
N MET A 37 9.92 -9.46 10.65
CA MET A 37 10.32 -10.85 10.38
C MET A 37 11.85 -11.03 10.27
N GLY A 38 12.63 -9.95 10.45
CA GLY A 38 14.10 -9.99 10.40
C GLY A 38 14.71 -9.84 9.01
N VAL A 39 13.90 -9.52 7.99
CA VAL A 39 14.41 -9.25 6.64
C VAL A 39 15.21 -7.94 6.64
N LYS A 40 16.37 -7.94 6.01
CA LYS A 40 17.25 -6.76 6.01
C LYS A 40 16.75 -5.69 5.04
N TYR A 41 17.16 -4.45 5.27
CA TYR A 41 16.71 -3.29 4.50
C TYR A 41 17.02 -3.42 2.99
N ASP A 42 18.16 -4.01 2.63
CA ASP A 42 18.60 -4.22 1.27
C ASP A 42 17.74 -5.26 0.55
N GLU A 43 17.38 -6.34 1.23
CA GLU A 43 16.45 -7.35 0.74
C GLU A 43 15.03 -6.79 0.59
N ILE A 44 14.58 -5.95 1.53
CA ILE A 44 13.28 -5.26 1.45
C ILE A 44 13.24 -4.32 0.23
N ILE A 45 14.31 -3.55 0.00
CA ILE A 45 14.40 -2.66 -1.17
C ILE A 45 14.37 -3.48 -2.45
N LYS A 46 15.16 -4.57 -2.54
CA LYS A 46 15.19 -5.46 -3.71
C LYS A 46 13.87 -6.20 -3.95
N HIS A 47 13.06 -6.42 -2.91
CA HIS A 47 11.71 -6.96 -3.04
C HIS A 47 10.74 -5.98 -3.74
N TYR A 48 10.81 -4.69 -3.41
CA TYR A 48 9.89 -3.69 -3.96
C TYR A 48 10.36 -3.05 -5.26
N TYR A 49 11.66 -3.04 -5.52
CA TYR A 49 12.26 -2.43 -6.69
C TYR A 49 13.13 -3.46 -7.42
N THR A 50 12.64 -3.96 -8.55
CA THR A 50 13.31 -5.01 -9.32
C THR A 50 14.49 -4.44 -10.11
N GLY A 51 15.61 -5.16 -10.12
CA GLY A 51 16.81 -4.78 -10.90
C GLY A 51 17.57 -3.57 -10.36
N VAL A 52 17.38 -3.19 -9.10
CA VAL A 52 18.13 -2.09 -8.46
C VAL A 52 19.36 -2.59 -7.71
N GLU A 53 20.39 -1.75 -7.67
CA GLU A 53 21.54 -1.93 -6.79
C GLU A 53 21.67 -0.75 -5.83
N LEU A 54 22.09 -1.08 -4.61
CA LEU A 54 22.33 -0.09 -3.56
C LEU A 54 23.77 0.40 -3.69
N THR A 55 23.94 1.70 -3.86
CA THR A 55 25.25 2.36 -3.88
C THR A 55 25.34 3.42 -2.79
N ARG A 56 26.56 3.68 -2.33
CA ARG A 56 26.85 4.78 -1.42
C ARG A 56 27.23 6.01 -2.24
N SER A 57 26.51 7.11 -2.06
CA SER A 57 26.74 8.33 -2.84
C SER A 57 27.86 9.23 -2.31
N TYR A 58 28.33 9.03 -1.07
CA TYR A 58 29.38 9.81 -0.42
C TYR A 58 30.02 9.05 0.76
#